data_AF-A0A2N2V188-F1
#
_entry.id   AF-A0A2N2V188-F1
#
_cell.length_a   1.000
_cell.length_b   1.000
_cell.length_c   1.000
_cell.angle_alpha   90.00
_cell.angle_beta   90.00
_cell.angle_gamma   90.00
#
_symmetry.space_group_name_H-M   'P 1'
#
loop_
_entity.id
_entity.type
_entity.pdbx_description
1 polymer ?
#
loop_
_entity_poly.entity_id
_entity_poly.type
_entity_poly.pdbx_seq_one_letter_code
_entity_poly.pdbx_strand_id
1 'polypeptide(L)'
;MTSPLINAINQGNLADVVAALEAGADIEEVDAHGYAGLPLRSACFHGHLGIVVELLKRGANILAISYEGIGAAVRAAVRGRQVETVRILLEHGAELPPGVNLGLSHEEVFRAQLVATICQRSRCEDAAGEEPSLPDHELKEFFVSPEELERLFKKPAKSLGV
;
A
#
# COMPACT_ATOMS: atom_id res chain seq x y z
N MET A 1 -18.55 -14.11 15.30
CA MET A 1 -19.49 -13.47 14.36
C MET A 1 -19.02 -13.78 12.96
N THR A 2 -19.86 -14.34 12.09
CA THR A 2 -19.54 -14.54 10.68
C THR A 2 -20.02 -13.33 9.91
N SER A 3 -19.12 -12.38 9.63
CA SER A 3 -19.47 -11.24 8.79
C SER A 3 -19.65 -11.70 7.34
N PRO A 4 -20.77 -11.30 6.68
CA PRO A 4 -21.04 -11.66 5.29
C PRO A 4 -19.95 -11.12 4.35
N LEU A 5 -19.42 -9.93 4.65
CA LEU A 5 -18.32 -9.33 3.90
C LEU A 5 -17.06 -10.19 4.00
N ILE A 6 -16.66 -10.60 5.21
CA ILE A 6 -15.46 -11.43 5.42
C ILE A 6 -15.59 -12.79 4.75
N ASN A 7 -16.77 -13.41 4.79
CA ASN A 7 -17.01 -14.66 4.09
C ASN A 7 -16.87 -14.52 2.57
N ALA A 8 -17.42 -13.45 1.98
CA ALA A 8 -17.28 -13.15 0.55
C ALA A 8 -15.82 -12.91 0.16
N ILE A 9 -15.06 -12.18 1.01
CA ILE A 9 -13.63 -11.95 0.82
C ILE A 9 -12.85 -13.25 0.86
N ASN A 10 -13.09 -14.12 1.85
CA ASN A 10 -12.39 -15.40 1.98
C ASN A 10 -12.68 -16.37 0.82
N GLN A 11 -13.83 -16.20 0.15
CA GLN A 11 -14.18 -16.97 -1.06
C GLN A 11 -13.60 -16.37 -2.34
N GLY A 12 -13.12 -15.12 -2.30
CA GLY A 12 -12.62 -14.42 -3.49
C GLY A 12 -13.72 -13.89 -4.41
N ASN A 13 -14.98 -13.86 -3.96
CA ASN A 13 -16.11 -13.41 -4.78
C ASN A 13 -16.22 -11.89 -4.76
N LEU A 14 -15.60 -11.22 -5.74
CA LEU A 14 -15.66 -9.77 -5.88
C LEU A 14 -17.10 -9.23 -5.96
N ALA A 15 -18.00 -9.92 -6.65
CA ALA A 15 -19.40 -9.50 -6.78
C ALA A 15 -20.11 -9.46 -5.42
N ASP A 16 -19.91 -10.48 -4.58
CA ASP A 16 -20.50 -10.56 -3.25
C ASP A 16 -19.89 -9.52 -2.31
N VAL A 17 -18.60 -9.24 -2.44
CA VAL A 17 -17.92 -8.17 -1.70
C VAL A 17 -18.50 -6.80 -2.04
N VAL A 18 -18.66 -6.50 -3.34
CA VAL A 18 -19.26 -5.25 -3.80
C VAL A 18 -20.69 -5.12 -3.29
N ALA A 19 -21.51 -6.17 -3.42
CA ALA A 19 -22.88 -6.18 -2.94
C ALA A 19 -22.97 -5.97 -1.41
N ALA A 20 -22.08 -6.60 -0.64
CA ALA A 20 -22.02 -6.42 0.81
C ALA A 20 -21.64 -4.98 1.19
N LEU A 21 -20.66 -4.39 0.52
CA LEU A 21 -20.25 -3.00 0.76
C LEU A 21 -21.35 -2.01 0.34
N GLU A 22 -22.07 -2.26 -0.74
CA GLU A 22 -23.24 -1.47 -1.16
C GLU A 22 -24.42 -1.60 -0.17
N ALA A 23 -24.56 -2.75 0.47
CA ALA A 23 -25.53 -2.96 1.54
C ALA A 23 -25.13 -2.27 2.88
N GLY A 24 -23.99 -1.59 2.92
CA GLY A 24 -23.51 -0.87 4.11
C GLY A 24 -22.66 -1.73 5.06
N ALA A 25 -22.04 -2.80 4.57
CA ALA A 25 -21.05 -3.52 5.36
C ALA A 25 -19.87 -2.61 5.72
N ASP A 26 -19.35 -2.78 6.95
CA ASP A 26 -18.22 -2.00 7.45
C ASP A 26 -16.91 -2.43 6.77
N ILE A 27 -16.27 -1.48 6.07
CA ILE A 27 -15.00 -1.71 5.38
C ILE A 27 -13.81 -1.81 6.35
N GLU A 28 -13.96 -1.29 7.57
CA GLU A 28 -12.97 -1.31 8.64
C GLU A 28 -13.32 -2.29 9.76
N GLU A 29 -14.06 -3.35 9.43
CA GLU A 29 -14.48 -4.36 10.40
C GLU A 29 -13.31 -4.84 11.28
N VAL A 30 -13.58 -4.97 12.58
CA VAL A 30 -12.60 -5.37 13.57
C VAL A 30 -12.49 -6.89 13.69
N ASP A 31 -11.28 -7.39 13.92
CA ASP A 31 -11.09 -8.80 14.24
C ASP A 31 -11.46 -9.17 15.69
N ALA A 32 -11.32 -10.45 16.03
CA ALA A 32 -11.57 -10.97 17.36
C ALA A 32 -10.67 -10.34 18.45
N HIS A 33 -9.60 -9.64 18.06
CA HIS A 33 -8.69 -8.93 18.95
C HIS A 33 -8.94 -7.41 18.97
N GLY A 34 -9.93 -6.92 18.22
CA GLY A 34 -10.31 -5.51 18.16
C GLY A 34 -9.51 -4.67 17.16
N TYR A 35 -8.73 -5.28 16.27
CA TYR A 35 -8.00 -4.54 15.23
C TYR A 35 -8.87 -4.32 13.99
N ALA A 36 -9.05 -3.06 13.61
CA ALA A 36 -9.74 -2.63 12.40
C ALA A 36 -9.01 -3.07 11.12
N GLY A 37 -9.70 -2.96 9.99
CA GLY A 37 -9.16 -3.31 8.68
C GLY A 37 -9.06 -4.82 8.44
N LEU A 38 -9.89 -5.63 9.11
CA LEU A 38 -10.00 -7.07 8.83
C LEU A 38 -10.30 -7.37 7.35
N PRO A 39 -11.21 -6.65 6.66
CA PRO A 39 -11.52 -6.93 5.25
C PRO A 39 -10.29 -6.84 4.34
N LEU A 40 -9.52 -5.75 4.46
CA LEU A 40 -8.31 -5.53 3.67
C LEU A 40 -7.25 -6.60 3.99
N ARG A 41 -7.01 -6.90 5.27
CA ARG A 41 -6.02 -7.92 5.68
C ARG A 41 -6.38 -9.32 5.16
N SER A 42 -7.65 -9.72 5.24
CA SER A 42 -8.10 -11.02 4.71
C SER A 42 -7.93 -11.10 3.20
N ALA A 43 -8.33 -10.05 2.46
CA ALA A 43 -8.13 -9.99 1.02
C ALA A 43 -6.63 -10.09 0.64
N CYS A 44 -5.77 -9.44 1.44
CA CYS A 44 -4.32 -9.48 1.27
C CYS A 44 -3.74 -10.86 1.55
N PHE A 45 -4.18 -11.53 2.61
CA PHE A 45 -3.74 -12.88 2.96
C PHE A 45 -4.07 -13.90 1.87
N HIS A 46 -5.25 -13.81 1.26
CA HIS A 46 -5.67 -14.70 0.19
C HIS A 46 -5.19 -14.28 -1.21
N GLY A 47 -4.65 -13.06 -1.36
CA GLY A 47 -4.12 -12.56 -2.63
C GLY A 47 -5.19 -12.19 -3.64
N HIS A 48 -6.39 -11.85 -3.17
CA HIS A 48 -7.49 -11.47 -4.03
C HIS A 48 -7.33 -10.03 -4.54
N LEU A 49 -6.45 -9.84 -5.52
CA LEU A 49 -6.06 -8.55 -6.09
C LEU A 49 -7.26 -7.67 -6.45
N GLY A 50 -8.28 -8.22 -7.11
CA GLY A 50 -9.49 -7.47 -7.48
C GLY A 50 -10.25 -6.93 -6.27
N ILE A 51 -10.33 -7.71 -5.19
CA ILE A 51 -10.95 -7.29 -3.93
C ILE A 51 -10.08 -6.26 -3.21
N VAL A 52 -8.76 -6.45 -3.18
CA VAL A 52 -7.83 -5.49 -2.57
C VAL A 52 -7.97 -4.13 -3.24
N VAL A 53 -7.92 -4.07 -4.57
CA VAL A 53 -8.07 -2.82 -5.32
C VAL A 53 -9.42 -2.16 -5.08
N GLU A 54 -10.50 -2.94 -5.00
CA GLU A 54 -11.84 -2.41 -4.73
C GLU A 54 -11.96 -1.82 -3.31
N LEU A 55 -11.42 -2.51 -2.30
CA LEU A 55 -11.38 -2.02 -0.93
C LEU A 55 -10.56 -0.72 -0.82
N LEU A 56 -9.41 -0.66 -1.50
CA LEU A 56 -8.57 0.55 -1.54
C LEU A 56 -9.27 1.72 -2.24
N LYS A 57 -9.98 1.46 -3.35
CA LYS A 57 -10.78 2.49 -4.03
C LYS A 57 -11.88 3.07 -3.16
N ARG A 58 -12.47 2.25 -2.28
CA ARG A 58 -13.52 2.66 -1.33
C ARG A 58 -12.97 3.29 -0.06
N GLY A 59 -11.65 3.48 0.05
CA GLY A 59 -11.01 4.19 1.16
C GLY A 59 -10.63 3.32 2.34
N ALA A 60 -10.45 2.00 2.15
CA ALA A 60 -9.92 1.14 3.19
C ALA A 60 -8.56 1.64 3.71
N ASN A 61 -8.37 1.61 5.02
CA ASN A 61 -7.18 2.13 5.67
C ASN A 61 -5.98 1.20 5.50
N ILE A 62 -5.05 1.60 4.63
CA ILE A 62 -3.81 0.88 4.35
C ILE A 62 -2.89 0.84 5.58
N LEU A 63 -2.94 1.89 6.41
CA LEU A 63 -2.10 2.07 7.59
C LEU A 63 -2.69 1.43 8.84
N ALA A 64 -3.72 0.57 8.68
CA ALA A 64 -4.31 -0.16 9.79
C ALA A 64 -3.24 -0.94 10.58
N ILE A 65 -3.35 -0.84 11.91
CA ILE A 65 -2.46 -1.52 12.85
C ILE A 65 -3.03 -2.89 13.22
N SER A 66 -2.15 -3.87 13.38
CA SER A 66 -2.48 -5.15 14.01
C SER A 66 -1.69 -5.33 15.30
N TYR A 67 -1.85 -6.48 15.94
CA TYR A 67 -1.02 -6.88 17.09
C TYR A 67 0.49 -6.89 16.79
N GLU A 68 0.88 -6.94 15.52
CA GLU A 68 2.28 -6.89 15.07
C GLU A 68 2.77 -5.46 14.79
N GLY A 69 1.91 -4.44 14.97
CA GLY A 69 2.18 -3.04 14.69
C GLY A 69 1.73 -2.58 13.31
N ILE A 70 2.32 -1.48 12.83
CA ILE A 70 2.01 -0.83 11.53
C ILE A 70 2.28 -1.78 10.36
N GLY A 71 1.52 -1.66 9.27
CA GLY A 71 1.72 -2.45 8.04
C GLY A 71 1.02 -3.82 8.09
N ALA A 72 -0.14 -3.89 8.75
CA ALA A 72 -0.88 -5.14 8.92
C ALA A 72 -1.27 -5.79 7.58
N ALA A 73 -1.68 -5.00 6.59
CA ALA A 73 -2.02 -5.47 5.25
C ALA A 73 -0.82 -6.10 4.54
N VAL A 74 0.36 -5.47 4.61
CA VAL A 74 1.60 -5.97 4.00
C VAL A 74 2.03 -7.27 4.67
N ARG A 75 2.00 -7.36 6.01
CA ARG A 75 2.30 -8.62 6.72
C ARG A 75 1.32 -9.73 6.35
N ALA A 76 0.04 -9.42 6.20
CA ALA A 76 -0.97 -10.40 5.78
C ALA A 76 -0.64 -10.95 4.38
N ALA A 77 -0.33 -10.07 3.41
CA ALA A 77 0.08 -10.48 2.07
C ALA A 77 1.37 -11.33 2.07
N VAL A 78 2.36 -10.97 2.90
CA VAL A 78 3.60 -11.75 3.05
C VAL A 78 3.33 -13.14 3.61
N ARG A 79 2.51 -13.24 4.67
CA ARG A 79 2.13 -14.54 5.27
C ARG A 79 1.36 -15.41 4.27
N GLY A 80 0.54 -14.78 3.43
CA GLY A 80 -0.13 -15.41 2.30
C GLY A 80 0.77 -15.74 1.11
N ARG A 81 2.06 -15.33 1.13
CA ARG A 81 3.02 -15.41 0.01
C ARG A 81 2.56 -14.70 -1.27
N GLN A 82 1.81 -13.62 -1.12
CA GLN A 82 1.17 -12.88 -2.21
C GLN A 82 2.02 -11.67 -2.64
N VAL A 83 3.08 -11.92 -3.41
CA VAL A 83 4.04 -10.88 -3.84
C VAL A 83 3.37 -9.76 -4.62
N GLU A 84 2.46 -10.10 -5.53
CA GLU A 84 1.78 -9.08 -6.35
C GLU A 84 0.86 -8.19 -5.52
N THR A 85 0.23 -8.76 -4.48
CA THR A 85 -0.58 -7.96 -3.54
C THR A 85 0.27 -7.02 -2.71
N VAL A 86 1.47 -7.44 -2.30
CA VAL A 86 2.44 -6.55 -1.64
C VAL A 86 2.82 -5.40 -2.57
N ARG A 87 3.10 -5.66 -3.85
CA ARG A 87 3.44 -4.60 -4.81
C ARG A 87 2.33 -3.56 -4.93
N ILE A 88 1.09 -3.98 -5.09
CA ILE A 88 -0.07 -3.07 -5.15
C ILE A 88 -0.20 -2.25 -3.85
N LEU A 89 -0.02 -2.86 -2.68
CA LEU A 89 -0.08 -2.13 -1.41
C LEU A 89 1.02 -1.05 -1.33
N LEU A 90 2.25 -1.36 -1.74
CA LEU A 90 3.36 -0.41 -1.76
C LEU A 90 3.10 0.72 -2.77
N GLU A 91 2.56 0.40 -3.96
CA GLU A 91 2.14 1.39 -4.97
C GLU A 91 1.01 2.31 -4.48
N HIS A 92 0.18 1.83 -3.55
CA HIS A 92 -0.84 2.64 -2.89
C HIS A 92 -0.34 3.35 -1.61
N GLY A 93 0.96 3.30 -1.32
CA GLY A 93 1.59 4.03 -0.22
C GLY A 93 1.62 3.29 1.12
N ALA A 94 1.43 1.96 1.13
CA ALA A 94 1.69 1.17 2.32
C ALA A 94 3.15 1.27 2.74
N GLU A 95 3.42 1.28 4.04
CA GLU A 95 4.77 1.17 4.57
C GLU A 95 5.19 -0.30 4.66
N LEU A 96 6.41 -0.60 4.24
CA LEU A 96 7.01 -1.90 4.44
C LEU A 96 7.43 -2.04 5.92
N PRO A 97 6.85 -2.99 6.69
CA PRO A 97 7.24 -3.14 8.08
C PRO A 97 8.65 -3.73 8.21
N PRO A 98 9.40 -3.34 9.26
CA PRO A 98 10.74 -3.88 9.50
C PRO A 98 10.68 -5.39 9.75
N GLY A 99 11.67 -6.12 9.26
CA GLY A 99 11.79 -7.57 9.45
C GLY A 99 10.98 -8.43 8.46
N VAL A 100 10.28 -7.82 7.50
CA VAL A 100 9.65 -8.56 6.40
C VAL A 100 10.69 -8.87 5.33
N ASN A 101 11.02 -10.16 5.15
CA ASN A 101 11.86 -10.60 4.05
C ASN A 101 10.98 -11.01 2.86
N LEU A 102 10.76 -10.07 1.92
CA LEU A 102 9.97 -10.31 0.71
C LEU A 102 10.72 -11.13 -0.35
N GLY A 103 12.02 -11.38 -0.18
CA GLY A 103 12.89 -11.85 -1.27
C GLY A 103 13.01 -10.84 -2.42
N LEU A 104 12.39 -9.67 -2.30
CA LEU A 104 12.48 -8.55 -3.23
C LEU A 104 13.71 -7.72 -2.90
N SER A 105 14.35 -7.21 -3.94
CA SER A 105 15.46 -6.27 -3.79
C SER A 105 14.97 -4.96 -3.17
N HIS A 106 15.86 -4.29 -2.41
CA HIS A 106 15.57 -2.93 -1.89
C HIS A 106 15.17 -1.97 -3.03
N GLU A 107 15.66 -2.21 -4.25
CA GLU A 107 15.32 -1.44 -5.45
C GLU A 107 13.86 -1.61 -5.88
N GLU A 108 13.30 -2.83 -5.82
CA GLU A 108 11.90 -3.08 -6.16
C GLU A 108 10.93 -2.46 -5.15
N VAL A 109 11.28 -2.53 -3.86
CA VAL A 109 10.52 -1.86 -2.79
C VAL A 109 10.59 -0.34 -2.97
N PHE A 110 11.80 0.20 -3.23
CA PHE A 110 12.00 1.63 -3.43
C PHE A 110 11.27 2.14 -4.68
N ARG A 111 11.28 1.39 -5.79
CA ARG A 111 10.53 1.74 -7.01
C ARG A 111 9.02 1.78 -6.77
N ALA A 112 8.45 0.78 -6.09
CA ALA A 112 7.02 0.76 -5.77
C ALA A 112 6.63 1.96 -4.89
N GLN A 113 7.44 2.29 -3.88
CA GLN A 113 7.22 3.45 -3.01
C GLN A 113 7.37 4.78 -3.74
N LEU A 114 8.31 4.88 -4.69
CA LEU A 114 8.55 6.08 -5.47
C LEU A 114 7.35 6.39 -6.38
N VAL A 115 6.79 5.38 -7.06
CA VAL A 115 5.58 5.53 -7.88
C VAL A 115 4.41 6.02 -7.04
N ALA A 116 4.21 5.47 -5.83
CA ALA A 116 3.19 5.92 -4.89
C ALA A 116 3.34 7.41 -4.55
N THR A 117 4.58 7.83 -4.25
CA THR A 117 4.89 9.22 -3.86
C THR A 117 4.69 10.21 -5.01
N ILE A 118 5.04 9.82 -6.24
CA ILE A 118 4.83 10.65 -7.44
C ILE A 118 3.33 10.75 -7.78
N CYS A 119 2.58 9.64 -7.71
CA CYS A 119 1.14 9.63 -7.95
C CYS A 119 0.32 10.41 -6.90
N GLN A 120 0.79 10.52 -5.66
CA GLN A 120 0.15 11.37 -4.65
C GLN A 120 0.40 12.86 -4.92
N ARG A 121 1.57 13.21 -5.48
CA ARG A 121 1.92 14.61 -5.82
C ARG A 121 1.10 15.16 -7.00
N SER A 122 0.82 14.35 -8.01
CA SER A 122 -0.02 14.78 -9.16
C SER A 122 -1.51 14.94 -8.83
N ARG A 123 -2.00 14.38 -7.71
CA ARG A 123 -3.38 14.63 -7.21
C ARG A 123 -3.50 15.88 -6.35
N CYS A 124 -2.39 16.46 -5.90
CA CYS A 124 -2.40 17.72 -5.15
C CYS A 124 -2.44 18.95 -6.07
N GLU A 125 -2.10 18.82 -7.36
CA GLU A 125 -2.16 19.94 -8.32
C GLU A 125 -3.61 20.33 -8.69
N ASP A 126 -4.60 19.45 -8.47
CA ASP A 126 -6.02 19.74 -8.71
C ASP A 126 -6.79 20.22 -7.46
N ALA A 127 -6.14 20.32 -6.29
CA ALA A 127 -6.77 20.71 -5.02
C ALA A 127 -6.08 21.89 -4.31
N ALA A 128 -5.23 22.66 -4.99
CA ALA A 128 -4.62 23.87 -4.47
C ALA A 128 -5.54 25.09 -4.68
N GLY A 129 -6.61 25.13 -3.89
CA GLY A 129 -7.43 26.31 -3.66
C GLY A 129 -7.45 26.68 -2.18
N GLU A 130 -6.29 26.67 -1.52
CA GLU A 130 -6.01 27.43 -0.29
C GLU A 130 -4.50 27.30 0.00
N GLU A 131 -3.71 28.33 -0.29
CA GLU A 131 -2.28 28.36 0.07
C GLU A 131 -2.13 28.60 1.58
N PRO A 132 -1.45 27.73 2.35
CA PRO A 132 -0.96 28.10 3.66
C PRO A 132 0.38 28.81 3.52
N SER A 133 0.37 30.11 3.80
CA SER A 133 1.54 30.97 3.88
C SER A 133 2.51 30.50 4.97
N LEU A 134 3.63 29.89 4.60
CA LEU A 134 4.79 29.64 5.47
C LEU A 134 6.11 29.67 4.65
N PRO A 135 7.24 30.07 5.25
CA PRO A 135 8.28 30.87 4.60
C PRO A 135 9.29 30.09 3.74
N ASP A 136 9.79 30.77 2.71
CA ASP A 136 10.49 30.29 1.50
C ASP A 136 11.91 29.69 1.63
N HIS A 137 12.42 29.34 2.81
CA HIS A 137 13.88 29.15 2.93
C HIS A 137 14.46 27.72 2.99
N GLU A 138 13.68 26.65 2.80
CA GLU A 138 14.23 25.27 2.80
C GLU A 138 13.63 24.29 1.77
N LEU A 139 13.04 24.78 0.68
CA LEU A 139 12.58 23.95 -0.46
C LEU A 139 13.63 23.87 -1.58
N LYS A 140 14.84 23.40 -1.25
CA LYS A 140 15.88 23.12 -2.26
C LYS A 140 16.62 21.80 -2.04
N GLU A 141 15.96 20.77 -1.53
CA GLU A 141 16.50 19.42 -1.69
C GLU A 141 15.44 18.43 -2.19
N PHE A 142 15.85 17.66 -3.20
CA PHE A 142 15.18 16.48 -3.76
C PHE A 142 14.00 16.69 -4.71
N PHE A 143 14.12 17.61 -5.67
CA PHE A 143 13.58 17.33 -7.00
C PHE A 143 14.67 16.68 -7.84
N VAL A 144 14.81 15.37 -7.73
CA VAL A 144 15.58 14.57 -8.69
C VAL A 144 14.62 14.19 -9.80
N SER A 145 14.90 14.65 -11.02
CA SER A 145 14.07 14.30 -12.17
C SER A 145 14.09 12.78 -12.40
N PRO A 146 13.00 12.16 -12.91
CA PRO A 146 12.94 10.71 -13.15
C PRO A 146 14.12 10.21 -14.02
N GLU A 147 14.56 11.03 -14.97
CA GLU A 147 15.69 10.77 -15.87
C GLU A 147 17.05 10.75 -15.14
N GLU A 148 17.22 11.57 -14.10
CA GLU A 148 18.43 11.59 -13.26
C GLU A 148 18.49 10.40 -12.32
N LEU A 149 17.35 9.94 -11.82
CA LEU A 149 17.27 8.74 -10.99
C LEU A 149 17.65 7.50 -11.80
N GLU A 150 17.13 7.36 -13.02
CA GLU A 150 17.52 6.28 -13.94
C GLU A 150 19.02 6.32 -14.28
N ARG A 151 19.60 7.51 -14.47
CA ARG A 151 21.04 7.67 -14.68
C ARG A 151 21.89 7.25 -13.48
N LEU A 152 21.39 7.45 -12.26
CA LEU A 152 22.09 7.06 -11.03
C LEU A 152 22.18 5.53 -10.89
N PHE A 153 21.09 4.83 -11.19
CA PHE A 153 21.02 3.36 -11.11
C PHE A 153 21.68 2.64 -12.31
N LYS A 154 22.02 3.36 -13.39
CA LYS A 154 22.67 2.79 -14.58
C LYS A 154 24.20 2.78 -14.54
N LYS A 155 24.84 3.32 -13.50
CA LYS A 155 26.31 3.24 -13.39
C LYS A 155 26.72 1.82 -12.98
N PRO A 156 27.45 1.06 -13.83
CA PRO A 156 27.98 -0.23 -13.43
C PRO A 156 28.96 -0.02 -12.27
N ALA A 157 28.89 -0.91 -11.28
CA ALA A 157 29.82 -0.97 -10.16
C ALA A 157 31.25 -0.92 -10.71
N LYS A 158 31.94 0.22 -10.52
CA LYS A 158 33.35 0.33 -10.83
C LYS A 158 34.07 -0.71 -9.96
N SER A 159 34.66 -1.68 -10.64
CA SER A 159 35.63 -2.64 -10.13
C SER A 159 36.56 -1.99 -9.11
N LEU A 160 36.47 -2.41 -7.84
CA LEU A 160 37.58 -2.21 -6.90
C LEU A 160 38.69 -3.18 -7.32
N GLY A 161 39.63 -2.66 -8.10
CA GLY A 161 40.98 -3.22 -8.19
C GLY A 161 41.81 -2.63 -7.07
N VAL A 162 42.40 -3.53 -6.27
CA VAL A 162 43.73 -3.39 -5.67
C VAL A 162 44.34 -4.78 -5.60
#